data_AF-M3IGK4-F1
#
_entry.id   AF-M3IGK4-F1
#
_cell.length_a   1.000
_cell.length_b   1.000
_cell.length_c   1.000
_cell.angle_alpha   90.00
_cell.angle_beta   90.00
_cell.angle_gamma   90.00
#
_symmetry.space_group_name_H-M   'P 1'
#
loop_
_entity.id
_entity.type
_entity.pdbx_description
1 polymer ?
#
loop_
_entity_poly.entity_id
_entity_poly.type
_entity_poly.pdbx_seq_one_letter_code
_entity_poly.pdbx_strand_id
1 'polypeptide(L)'
;MVFNKVQTFLLHRIFKDLDKRLFEDNVGFPIVSAVETGSKSIPYEFIVNSPTTILKNQIFVYNYLIEKLKKFPLTEHNFEFFVYAFEYQHLFSKKEKLSKRDVIDLIAYVVKSCNRPIDASNLTETLVSLINPSVKIIIYDFLAFTKKFTNLTSANIKKAVAMTYAYEVFCYPTINRCINKTVNLNPEIVRGFIRDYYFRYLEWHESVFIELVEEVPKYCTNNFGSDAEQTTAAILDNMTLSGMQSMQLLELLEKSGKEYRRRRDNL
;
A
#
# COMPACT_ATOMS: atom_id res chain seq x y z
N MET A 1 20.58 15.38 -10.69
CA MET A 1 20.30 16.60 -9.91
C MET A 1 19.19 16.40 -8.87
N VAL A 2 18.07 15.75 -9.20
CA VAL A 2 16.96 15.47 -8.25
C VAL A 2 17.36 14.49 -7.14
N PHE A 3 18.04 13.38 -7.46
CA PHE A 3 18.49 12.40 -6.46
C PHE A 3 19.32 13.03 -5.33
N ASN A 4 20.32 13.85 -5.66
CA ASN A 4 21.13 14.53 -4.65
C ASN A 4 20.29 15.45 -3.76
N LYS A 5 19.32 16.18 -4.33
CA LYS A 5 18.40 17.03 -3.55
C LYS A 5 17.53 16.21 -2.59
N VAL A 6 16.98 15.08 -3.05
CA VAL A 6 16.18 14.16 -2.21
C VAL A 6 17.04 13.55 -1.12
N GLN A 7 18.25 13.11 -1.45
CA GLN A 7 19.19 12.55 -0.49
C GLN A 7 19.54 13.57 0.59
N THR A 8 19.92 14.80 0.21
CA THR A 8 20.20 15.89 1.15
C THR A 8 18.98 16.25 2.00
N PHE A 9 17.78 16.27 1.40
CA PHE A 9 16.54 16.52 2.14
C PHE A 9 16.28 15.42 3.18
N LEU A 10 16.39 14.15 2.81
CA LEU A 10 16.17 13.03 3.73
C LEU A 10 17.18 13.02 4.88
N LEU A 11 18.45 13.33 4.58
CA LEU A 11 19.47 13.54 5.60
C LEU A 11 19.05 14.67 6.54
N HIS A 12 18.71 15.85 6.02
CA HIS A 12 18.23 16.96 6.84
C HIS A 12 17.01 16.56 7.70
N ARG A 13 16.06 15.82 7.12
CA ARG A 13 14.85 15.36 7.81
C ARG A 13 15.19 14.43 8.98
N ILE A 14 16.14 13.51 8.80
CA ILE A 14 16.67 12.63 9.86
C ILE A 14 17.39 13.44 10.94
N PHE A 15 18.27 14.36 10.51
CA PHE A 15 19.25 15.01 11.37
C PHE A 15 18.77 16.31 12.04
N LYS A 16 17.66 16.91 11.59
CA LYS A 16 17.18 18.21 12.11
C LYS A 16 15.71 18.22 12.48
N ASP A 17 14.88 17.46 11.79
CA ASP A 17 13.42 17.61 11.92
C ASP A 17 12.75 16.53 12.77
N LEU A 18 13.20 15.27 12.69
CA LEU A 18 12.45 14.14 13.23
C LEU A 18 12.75 13.81 14.70
N ASP A 19 13.97 14.04 15.21
CA ASP A 19 14.25 14.06 16.66
C ASP A 19 15.52 14.86 16.99
N LYS A 20 15.35 16.13 17.36
CA LYS A 20 16.46 17.04 17.70
C LYS A 20 17.33 16.56 18.86
N ARG A 21 16.80 15.70 19.75
CA ARG A 21 17.51 15.19 20.94
C ARG A 21 18.59 14.16 20.61
N LEU A 22 18.62 13.66 19.38
CA LEU A 22 19.67 12.76 18.92
C LEU A 22 20.99 13.49 18.61
N PHE A 23 20.99 14.83 18.66
CA PHE A 23 22.11 15.68 18.27
C PHE A 23 22.52 16.58 19.43
N GLU A 24 23.83 16.86 19.55
CA GLU A 24 24.35 17.75 20.57
C GLU A 24 24.06 19.21 20.20
N ASP A 25 23.45 19.95 21.12
CA ASP A 25 23.34 21.40 21.04
C ASP A 25 24.73 22.00 21.33
N ASN A 26 25.45 22.39 20.28
CA ASN A 26 26.72 23.13 20.35
C ASN A 26 27.88 22.44 21.10
N VAL A 27 28.77 21.77 20.36
CA VAL A 27 30.18 21.66 20.81
C VAL A 27 31.13 21.79 19.61
N GLY A 28 32.06 22.73 19.71
CA GLY A 28 32.91 23.22 18.62
C GLY A 28 34.04 22.30 18.14
N PHE A 29 33.89 20.97 18.16
CA PHE A 29 34.88 20.04 17.59
C PHE A 29 34.21 18.75 17.06
N PRO A 30 34.72 18.14 15.97
CA PRO A 30 34.02 17.06 15.29
C PRO A 30 34.31 15.71 15.96
N ILE A 31 33.28 14.91 16.25
CA ILE A 31 33.46 13.47 16.50
C ILE A 31 32.44 12.68 15.68
N VAL A 32 32.73 12.52 14.38
CA VAL A 32 31.97 11.64 13.46
C VAL A 32 32.90 10.81 12.58
N SER A 33 34.17 10.64 12.97
CA SER A 33 35.11 9.80 12.20
C SER A 33 35.12 8.32 12.63
N ALA A 34 34.46 7.94 13.72
CA ALA A 34 34.68 6.63 14.36
C ALA A 34 33.44 5.73 14.52
N VAL A 35 32.23 6.19 14.20
CA VAL A 35 31.04 5.32 14.31
C VAL A 35 30.80 4.61 12.98
N GLU A 36 31.38 3.41 12.83
CA GLU A 36 31.03 2.50 11.74
C GLU A 36 29.59 2.00 11.91
N THR A 37 28.60 2.78 11.46
CA THR A 37 27.24 2.28 11.26
C THR A 37 27.14 1.60 9.90
N GLY A 38 27.82 0.45 9.77
CA GLY A 38 27.47 -0.69 8.91
C GLY A 38 27.11 -0.51 7.42
N SER A 39 27.15 0.67 6.79
CA SER A 39 27.10 0.77 5.30
C SER A 39 27.27 2.15 4.68
N LYS A 40 27.16 3.29 5.39
CA LYS A 40 27.47 4.64 4.85
C LYS A 40 27.70 5.63 6.00
N SER A 41 28.64 6.56 5.80
CA SER A 41 28.99 7.63 6.73
C SER A 41 27.87 8.65 6.87
N ILE A 42 27.55 9.01 8.11
CA ILE A 42 26.82 10.23 8.45
C ILE A 42 27.57 11.40 7.78
N PRO A 43 26.89 12.32 7.07
CA PRO A 43 27.59 13.46 6.47
C PRO A 43 28.37 14.21 7.55
N TYR A 44 29.63 14.56 7.27
CA TYR A 44 30.56 15.16 8.25
C TYR A 44 30.04 16.42 8.96
N GLU A 45 29.02 17.06 8.39
CA GLU A 45 28.33 18.25 8.92
C GLU A 45 27.39 17.97 10.11
N PHE A 46 27.10 16.71 10.47
CA PHE A 46 26.16 16.36 11.56
C PHE A 46 26.84 15.64 12.72
N ILE A 47 26.87 16.26 13.90
CA ILE A 47 27.39 15.69 15.16
C ILE A 47 26.26 14.95 15.88
N VAL A 48 26.45 13.68 16.22
CA VAL A 48 25.43 12.81 16.80
C VAL A 48 25.81 12.34 18.20
N ASN A 49 24.83 12.23 19.10
CA ASN A 49 25.01 11.56 20.39
C ASN A 49 25.39 10.08 20.19
N SER A 50 26.02 9.46 21.19
CA SER A 50 26.37 8.02 21.19
C SER A 50 25.25 7.14 20.61
N PRO A 51 25.57 6.09 19.82
CA PRO A 51 24.58 5.44 18.97
C PRO A 51 23.48 4.75 19.77
N THR A 52 22.31 5.39 19.83
CA THR A 52 21.09 4.83 20.39
C THR A 52 20.48 3.81 19.44
N THR A 53 19.68 2.87 19.95
CA THR A 53 18.89 1.93 19.12
C THR A 53 18.01 2.67 18.11
N ILE A 54 17.53 3.86 18.48
CA ILE A 54 16.74 4.73 17.61
C ILE A 54 17.58 5.21 16.42
N LEU A 55 18.74 5.81 16.65
CA LEU A 55 19.61 6.31 15.58
C LEU A 55 20.05 5.19 14.62
N LYS A 56 20.39 4.01 15.17
CA LYS A 56 20.74 2.82 14.38
C LYS A 56 19.61 2.41 13.43
N ASN A 57 18.38 2.37 13.91
CA ASN A 57 17.21 2.05 13.09
C ASN A 57 16.95 3.11 12.01
N GLN A 58 17.16 4.39 12.32
CA GLN A 58 16.96 5.49 11.36
C GLN A 58 17.97 5.44 10.20
N ILE A 59 19.26 5.27 10.52
CA ILE A 59 20.32 5.11 9.51
C ILE A 59 20.05 3.87 8.66
N PHE A 60 19.58 2.80 9.28
CA PHE A 60 19.23 1.58 8.58
C PHE A 60 18.07 1.79 7.58
N VAL A 61 16.96 2.40 7.99
CA VAL A 61 15.81 2.71 7.10
C VAL A 61 16.22 3.65 5.96
N TYR A 62 17.03 4.67 6.27
CA TYR A 62 17.60 5.56 5.27
C TYR A 62 18.43 4.80 4.23
N ASN A 63 19.36 3.95 4.66
CA ASN A 63 20.19 3.16 3.76
C ASN A 63 19.34 2.24 2.87
N TYR A 64 18.33 1.57 3.43
CA TYR A 64 17.40 0.75 2.67
C TYR A 64 16.70 1.54 1.55
N LEU A 65 16.11 2.69 1.87
CA LEU A 65 15.36 3.50 0.90
C LEU A 65 16.28 4.15 -0.15
N ILE A 66 17.47 4.61 0.24
CA ILE A 66 18.46 5.16 -0.70
C ILE A 66 18.95 4.12 -1.70
N GLU A 67 19.19 2.88 -1.27
CA GLU A 67 19.58 1.79 -2.18
C GLU A 67 18.46 1.40 -3.15
N LYS A 68 17.19 1.52 -2.74
CA LYS A 68 16.04 1.40 -3.65
C LYS A 68 15.96 2.57 -4.63
N LEU A 69 16.15 3.79 -4.13
CA LEU A 69 16.11 5.02 -4.92
C LEU A 69 17.16 5.08 -6.02
N LYS A 70 18.38 4.60 -5.77
CA LYS A 70 19.43 4.52 -6.80
C LYS A 70 19.01 3.74 -8.05
N LYS A 71 18.07 2.80 -7.90
CA LYS A 71 17.58 1.93 -8.97
C LYS A 71 16.31 2.45 -9.62
N PHE A 72 15.75 3.57 -9.14
CA PHE A 72 14.49 4.12 -9.61
C PHE A 72 14.66 5.55 -10.13
N PRO A 73 14.11 5.89 -11.30
CA PRO A 73 14.20 7.24 -11.85
C PRO A 73 13.36 8.23 -11.01
N LEU A 74 14.05 9.02 -10.20
CA LEU A 74 13.44 10.12 -9.45
C LEU A 74 13.05 11.27 -10.38
N THR A 75 11.82 11.73 -10.23
CA THR A 75 11.25 12.88 -10.95
C THR A 75 10.63 13.86 -9.95
N GLU A 76 10.33 15.07 -10.40
CA GLU A 76 9.61 16.08 -9.62
C GLU A 76 8.18 15.64 -9.24
N HIS A 77 7.65 14.62 -9.92
CA HIS A 77 6.30 14.10 -9.69
C HIS A 77 6.25 12.90 -8.75
N ASN A 78 7.38 12.24 -8.45
CA ASN A 78 7.39 11.04 -7.60
C ASN A 78 8.22 11.21 -6.32
N PHE A 79 9.13 12.17 -6.24
CA PHE A 79 10.05 12.30 -5.11
C PHE A 79 9.35 12.48 -3.76
N GLU A 80 8.22 13.18 -3.72
CA GLU A 80 7.45 13.40 -2.49
C GLU A 80 6.92 12.10 -1.91
N PHE A 81 6.52 11.14 -2.75
CA PHE A 81 6.07 9.83 -2.28
C PHE A 81 7.20 9.05 -1.61
N PHE A 82 8.44 9.21 -2.09
CA PHE A 82 9.62 8.65 -1.43
C PHE A 82 9.87 9.28 -0.06
N VAL A 83 9.72 10.61 0.02
CA VAL A 83 9.84 11.35 1.28
C VAL A 83 8.78 10.88 2.27
N TYR A 84 7.51 10.81 1.87
CA TYR A 84 6.43 10.37 2.76
C TYR A 84 6.57 8.88 3.13
N ALA A 85 7.07 8.03 2.23
CA ALA A 85 7.37 6.65 2.56
C ALA A 85 8.50 6.53 3.58
N PHE A 86 9.54 7.34 3.44
CA PHE A 86 10.60 7.45 4.44
C PHE A 86 10.06 7.91 5.79
N GLU A 87 9.29 8.99 5.83
CA GLU A 87 8.69 9.52 7.05
C GLU A 87 7.80 8.49 7.73
N TYR A 88 6.96 7.79 6.97
CA TYR A 88 6.09 6.77 7.54
C TYR A 88 6.87 5.63 8.18
N GLN A 89 7.88 5.11 7.47
CA GLN A 89 8.73 4.05 7.98
C GLN A 89 9.52 4.48 9.22
N HIS A 90 9.92 5.75 9.26
CA HIS A 90 10.67 6.33 10.36
C HIS A 90 9.80 6.59 11.60
N LEU A 91 8.67 7.28 11.44
CA LEU A 91 7.84 7.76 12.53
C LEU A 91 6.96 6.65 13.11
N PHE A 92 6.38 5.81 12.25
CA PHE A 92 5.32 4.89 12.65
C PHE A 92 5.76 3.43 12.62
N SER A 93 6.29 2.94 11.48
CA SER A 93 6.56 1.50 11.32
C SER A 93 7.80 1.04 12.09
N LYS A 94 8.90 1.80 11.98
CA LYS A 94 10.24 1.49 12.53
C LYS A 94 10.77 0.10 12.12
N LYS A 95 10.37 -0.40 10.95
CA LYS A 95 10.71 -1.75 10.43
C LYS A 95 11.09 -1.70 8.95
N GLU A 96 12.00 -2.60 8.55
CA GLU A 96 12.36 -2.85 7.14
C GLU A 96 11.20 -3.50 6.37
N LYS A 97 10.61 -4.52 6.99
CA LYS A 97 9.58 -5.34 6.38
C LYS A 97 8.21 -4.89 6.84
N LEU A 98 7.52 -4.19 5.94
CA LEU A 98 6.14 -3.77 6.13
C LEU A 98 5.21 -4.99 6.08
N SER A 99 4.36 -5.12 7.09
CA SER A 99 3.21 -6.02 7.06
C SER A 99 2.15 -5.48 6.08
N LYS A 100 1.12 -6.28 5.82
CA LYS A 100 -0.01 -5.83 4.99
C LYS A 100 -0.62 -4.51 5.50
N ARG A 101 -0.86 -4.46 6.81
CA ARG A 101 -1.41 -3.29 7.48
C ARG A 101 -0.50 -2.08 7.36
N ASP A 102 0.82 -2.28 7.51
CA ASP A 102 1.78 -1.18 7.40
C ASP A 102 1.81 -0.58 5.98
N VAL A 103 1.62 -1.38 4.93
CA VAL A 103 1.54 -0.88 3.56
C VAL A 103 0.27 -0.03 3.35
N ILE A 104 -0.85 -0.44 3.92
CA ILE A 104 -2.12 0.31 3.78
C ILE A 104 -2.05 1.62 4.56
N ASP A 105 -1.53 1.57 5.79
CA ASP A 105 -1.34 2.75 6.62
C ASP A 105 -0.28 3.69 6.00
N LEU A 106 0.74 3.15 5.30
CA LEU A 106 1.66 3.93 4.45
C LEU A 106 0.93 4.64 3.30
N ILE A 107 0.10 3.94 2.53
CA ILE A 107 -0.69 4.56 1.45
C ILE A 107 -1.56 5.68 2.02
N ALA A 108 -2.24 5.43 3.15
CA ALA A 108 -3.05 6.43 3.84
C ALA A 108 -2.23 7.66 4.25
N TYR A 109 -1.03 7.45 4.80
CA TYR A 109 -0.11 8.53 5.17
C TYR A 109 0.30 9.36 3.96
N VAL A 110 0.72 8.72 2.87
CA VAL A 110 1.12 9.41 1.63
C VAL A 110 -0.05 10.23 1.07
N VAL A 111 -1.24 9.65 1.04
CA VAL A 111 -2.45 10.32 0.55
C VAL A 111 -2.81 11.54 1.40
N LYS A 112 -2.67 11.42 2.72
CA LYS A 112 -2.96 12.52 3.66
C LYS A 112 -1.93 13.63 3.61
N SER A 113 -0.66 13.29 3.41
CA SER A 113 0.46 14.24 3.44
C SER A 113 0.64 14.99 2.12
N CYS A 114 0.12 14.45 1.01
CA CYS A 114 0.23 15.08 -0.29
C CYS A 114 -0.81 16.21 -0.47
N ASN A 115 -0.33 17.44 -0.64
CA ASN A 115 -1.19 18.63 -0.82
C ASN A 115 -1.63 18.86 -2.27
N ARG A 116 -1.12 18.07 -3.22
CA ARG A 116 -1.47 18.14 -4.64
C ARG A 116 -2.34 16.95 -5.07
N PRO A 117 -3.06 17.07 -6.21
CA PRO A 117 -3.76 15.93 -6.78
C PRO A 117 -2.82 14.73 -6.97
N ILE A 118 -3.27 13.56 -6.53
CA ILE A 118 -2.49 12.33 -6.58
C ILE A 118 -2.86 11.55 -7.84
N ASP A 119 -1.87 11.28 -8.67
CA ASP A 119 -1.97 10.23 -9.68
C ASP A 119 -1.76 8.86 -9.01
N ALA A 120 -2.83 8.09 -8.89
CA ALA A 120 -2.80 6.77 -8.26
C ALA A 120 -1.86 5.78 -8.97
N SER A 121 -1.66 5.92 -10.29
CA SER A 121 -0.77 5.05 -11.06
C SER A 121 0.68 5.36 -10.69
N ASN A 122 1.06 6.64 -10.71
CA ASN A 122 2.39 7.10 -10.31
C ASN A 122 2.70 6.77 -8.84
N LEU A 123 1.73 6.96 -7.93
CA LEU A 123 1.85 6.54 -6.53
C LEU A 123 2.11 5.02 -6.43
N THR A 124 1.34 4.23 -7.18
CA THR A 124 1.45 2.76 -7.18
C THR A 124 2.81 2.30 -7.67
N GLU A 125 3.27 2.80 -8.82
CA GLU A 125 4.58 2.46 -9.38
C GLU A 125 5.72 2.80 -8.42
N THR A 126 5.63 3.99 -7.80
CA THR A 126 6.60 4.45 -6.81
C THR A 126 6.64 3.53 -5.59
N LEU A 127 5.50 3.26 -4.97
CA LEU A 127 5.45 2.43 -3.77
C LEU A 127 5.81 0.97 -4.05
N VAL A 128 5.38 0.39 -5.18
CA VAL A 128 5.76 -0.98 -5.62
C VAL A 128 7.27 -1.15 -5.73
N SER A 129 7.98 -0.08 -6.10
CA SER A 129 9.45 -0.10 -6.22
C SER A 129 10.13 -0.06 -4.86
N LEU A 130 9.45 0.47 -3.84
CA LEU A 130 9.95 0.62 -2.47
C LEU A 130 9.65 -0.57 -1.56
N ILE A 131 8.49 -1.21 -1.73
CA ILE A 131 8.02 -2.23 -0.78
C ILE A 131 8.45 -3.65 -1.15
N ASN A 132 8.38 -4.54 -0.16
CA ASN A 132 8.72 -5.95 -0.32
C ASN A 132 7.76 -6.67 -1.29
N PRO A 133 8.26 -7.59 -2.14
CA PRO A 133 7.44 -8.30 -3.11
C PRO A 133 6.20 -9.00 -2.53
N SER A 134 6.31 -9.56 -1.32
CA SER A 134 5.25 -10.32 -0.65
C SER A 134 3.98 -9.50 -0.33
N VAL A 135 4.07 -8.17 -0.32
CA VAL A 135 2.96 -7.27 0.03
C VAL A 135 2.58 -6.31 -1.11
N LYS A 136 3.16 -6.49 -2.31
CA LYS A 136 2.84 -5.66 -3.51
C LYS A 136 1.39 -5.75 -3.96
N ILE A 137 0.76 -6.90 -3.75
CA ILE A 137 -0.63 -7.13 -4.14
C ILE A 137 -1.59 -6.08 -3.58
N ILE A 138 -1.31 -5.60 -2.36
CA ILE A 138 -2.11 -4.57 -1.67
C ILE A 138 -2.12 -3.25 -2.45
N ILE A 139 -0.98 -2.87 -3.01
CA ILE A 139 -0.89 -1.63 -3.80
C ILE A 139 -1.65 -1.80 -5.12
N TYR A 140 -1.57 -2.98 -5.73
CA TYR A 140 -2.35 -3.26 -6.93
C TYR A 140 -3.85 -3.29 -6.64
N ASP A 141 -4.28 -3.75 -5.47
CA ASP A 141 -5.68 -3.74 -5.06
C ASP A 141 -6.17 -2.33 -4.75
N PHE A 142 -5.33 -1.50 -4.11
CA PHE A 142 -5.57 -0.06 -4.03
C PHE A 142 -5.75 0.57 -5.41
N LEU A 143 -4.82 0.34 -6.34
CA LEU A 143 -4.94 0.86 -7.70
C LEU A 143 -6.22 0.36 -8.39
N ALA A 144 -6.56 -0.93 -8.24
CA ALA A 144 -7.77 -1.50 -8.80
C ALA A 144 -9.03 -0.80 -8.28
N PHE A 145 -9.12 -0.52 -6.97
CA PHE A 145 -10.25 0.23 -6.41
C PHE A 145 -10.27 1.68 -6.86
N THR A 146 -9.12 2.37 -6.96
CA THR A 146 -9.09 3.75 -7.46
C THR A 146 -9.63 3.86 -8.88
N LYS A 147 -9.35 2.87 -9.74
CA LYS A 147 -9.83 2.81 -11.14
C LYS A 147 -11.34 2.59 -11.28
N LYS A 148 -12.04 2.20 -10.20
CA LYS A 148 -13.50 2.03 -10.22
C LYS A 148 -14.26 3.35 -10.03
N PHE A 149 -13.59 4.40 -9.57
CA PHE A 149 -14.19 5.73 -9.48
C PHE A 149 -14.03 6.47 -10.82
N THR A 150 -15.13 7.01 -11.34
CA THR A 150 -15.14 7.82 -12.58
C THR A 150 -14.31 9.09 -12.45
N ASN A 151 -14.29 9.72 -11.26
CA ASN A 151 -13.48 10.89 -10.95
C ASN A 151 -12.61 10.64 -9.72
N LEU A 152 -11.29 10.75 -9.85
CA LEU A 152 -10.35 10.49 -8.76
C LEU A 152 -10.15 11.73 -7.86
N THR A 153 -11.16 12.05 -7.05
CA THR A 153 -11.08 13.10 -6.04
C THR A 153 -10.34 12.62 -4.79
N SER A 154 -9.85 13.54 -3.95
CA SER A 154 -9.26 13.19 -2.64
C SER A 154 -10.19 12.31 -1.80
N ALA A 155 -11.50 12.59 -1.82
CA ALA A 155 -12.51 11.77 -1.15
C ALA A 155 -12.57 10.34 -1.72
N ASN A 156 -12.54 10.18 -3.05
CA ASN A 156 -12.57 8.85 -3.67
C ASN A 156 -11.26 8.07 -3.47
N ILE A 157 -10.11 8.75 -3.39
CA ILE A 157 -8.85 8.11 -3.00
C ILE A 157 -8.94 7.61 -1.56
N LYS A 158 -9.47 8.41 -0.62
CA LYS A 158 -9.67 7.98 0.78
C LYS A 158 -10.63 6.79 0.88
N LYS A 159 -11.72 6.78 0.10
CA LYS A 159 -12.60 5.62 -0.03
C LYS A 159 -11.85 4.39 -0.53
N ALA A 160 -11.04 4.52 -1.58
CA ALA A 160 -10.22 3.43 -2.09
C ALA A 160 -9.26 2.89 -1.02
N VAL A 161 -8.59 3.76 -0.25
CA VAL A 161 -7.74 3.35 0.89
C VAL A 161 -8.54 2.57 1.94
N ALA A 162 -9.72 3.06 2.33
CA ALA A 162 -10.59 2.38 3.29
C ALA A 162 -11.06 1.01 2.76
N MET A 163 -11.41 0.93 1.47
CA MET A 163 -11.78 -0.32 0.80
C MET A 163 -10.64 -1.31 0.79
N THR A 164 -9.43 -0.88 0.39
CA THR A 164 -8.23 -1.72 0.40
C THR A 164 -7.97 -2.27 1.78
N TYR A 165 -8.09 -1.44 2.82
CA TYR A 165 -7.93 -1.91 4.20
C TYR A 165 -8.91 -3.01 4.55
N ALA A 166 -10.20 -2.73 4.37
CA ALA A 166 -11.27 -3.64 4.72
C ALA A 166 -11.13 -4.96 3.94
N TYR A 167 -10.94 -4.86 2.63
CA TYR A 167 -10.76 -6.00 1.74
C TYR A 167 -9.54 -6.85 2.13
N GLU A 168 -8.35 -6.27 2.27
CA GLU A 168 -7.11 -7.02 2.51
C GLU A 168 -7.04 -7.69 3.88
N VAL A 169 -7.70 -7.10 4.87
CA VAL A 169 -7.67 -7.58 6.25
C VAL A 169 -8.79 -8.59 6.51
N PHE A 170 -9.99 -8.37 5.97
CA PHE A 170 -11.19 -9.14 6.34
C PHE A 170 -11.68 -10.09 5.25
N CYS A 171 -11.48 -9.77 3.96
CA CYS A 171 -11.99 -10.57 2.84
C CYS A 171 -10.89 -11.39 2.16
N TYR A 172 -9.81 -10.75 1.73
CA TYR A 172 -8.74 -11.34 0.92
C TYR A 172 -8.13 -12.61 1.51
N PRO A 173 -7.86 -12.75 2.84
CA PRO A 173 -7.21 -13.95 3.36
C PRO A 173 -8.04 -15.22 3.14
N THR A 174 -9.37 -15.13 3.27
CA THR A 174 -10.27 -16.25 3.05
C THR A 174 -10.43 -16.52 1.56
N ILE A 175 -10.64 -15.48 0.76
CA ILE A 175 -10.75 -15.57 -0.70
C ILE A 175 -9.50 -16.16 -1.34
N ASN A 176 -8.32 -15.68 -0.99
CA ASN A 176 -7.06 -16.17 -1.55
C ASN A 176 -6.80 -17.63 -1.18
N ARG A 177 -7.21 -18.06 0.02
CA ARG A 177 -7.13 -19.48 0.42
C ARG A 177 -8.05 -20.36 -0.43
N CYS A 178 -9.25 -19.87 -0.74
CA CYS A 178 -10.23 -20.56 -1.58
C CYS A 178 -9.74 -20.66 -3.03
N ILE A 179 -9.28 -19.55 -3.62
CA ILE A 179 -8.79 -19.51 -5.02
C ILE A 179 -7.57 -20.39 -5.23
N ASN A 180 -6.63 -20.44 -4.28
CA ASN A 180 -5.40 -21.24 -4.47
C ASN A 180 -5.61 -22.76 -4.34
N LYS A 181 -6.84 -23.23 -4.04
CA LYS A 181 -7.18 -24.66 -3.99
C LYS A 181 -7.61 -25.23 -5.34
N THR A 182 -7.85 -24.38 -6.34
CA THR A 182 -8.39 -24.80 -7.63
C THR A 182 -7.32 -24.74 -8.73
N VAL A 183 -7.32 -25.74 -9.61
CA VAL A 183 -6.24 -25.96 -10.60
C VAL A 183 -6.57 -25.37 -11.98
N ASN A 184 -7.86 -25.09 -12.25
CA ASN A 184 -8.38 -24.97 -13.63
C ASN A 184 -8.64 -23.54 -14.13
N LEU A 185 -8.21 -22.48 -13.44
CA LEU A 185 -8.35 -21.11 -13.93
C LEU A 185 -7.20 -20.20 -13.49
N ASN A 186 -6.93 -19.16 -14.28
CA ASN A 186 -6.07 -18.05 -13.88
C ASN A 186 -6.63 -17.36 -12.62
N PRO A 187 -5.94 -17.42 -11.46
CA PRO A 187 -6.38 -16.82 -10.20
C PRO A 187 -6.71 -15.33 -10.30
N GLU A 188 -6.09 -14.62 -11.25
CA GLU A 188 -6.30 -13.18 -11.45
C GLU A 188 -7.69 -12.85 -11.96
N ILE A 189 -8.33 -13.73 -12.73
CA ILE A 189 -9.70 -13.52 -13.22
C ILE A 189 -10.68 -13.52 -12.04
N VAL A 190 -10.56 -14.50 -11.14
CA VAL A 190 -11.42 -14.60 -9.93
C VAL A 190 -11.12 -13.46 -8.96
N ARG A 191 -9.83 -13.12 -8.75
CA ARG A 191 -9.45 -11.94 -7.95
C ARG A 191 -10.01 -10.64 -8.55
N GLY A 192 -10.03 -10.51 -9.87
CA GLY A 192 -10.63 -9.38 -10.59
C GLY A 192 -12.13 -9.28 -10.32
N PHE A 193 -12.86 -10.39 -10.51
CA PHE A 193 -14.29 -10.48 -10.23
C PHE A 193 -14.61 -10.11 -8.78
N ILE A 194 -13.92 -10.70 -7.82
CA ILE A 194 -14.22 -10.48 -6.40
C ILE A 194 -13.96 -9.02 -5.99
N ARG A 195 -12.95 -8.37 -6.55
CA ARG A 195 -12.72 -6.93 -6.33
C ARG A 195 -13.84 -6.08 -6.91
N ASP A 196 -14.30 -6.40 -8.12
CA ASP A 196 -15.42 -5.71 -8.76
C ASP A 196 -16.71 -5.88 -7.94
N TYR A 197 -17.02 -7.12 -7.57
CA TYR A 197 -18.17 -7.46 -6.75
C TYR A 197 -18.11 -6.77 -5.38
N TYR A 198 -16.96 -6.77 -4.72
CA TYR A 198 -16.75 -6.07 -3.44
C TYR A 198 -16.98 -4.56 -3.55
N PHE A 199 -16.46 -3.93 -4.60
CA PHE A 199 -16.68 -2.51 -4.86
C PHE A 199 -18.17 -2.20 -5.05
N ARG A 200 -18.86 -2.98 -5.90
CA ARG A 200 -20.29 -2.80 -6.19
C ARG A 200 -21.16 -3.05 -4.96
N TYR A 201 -20.85 -4.08 -4.17
CA TYR A 201 -21.50 -4.34 -2.89
C TYR A 201 -21.43 -3.13 -1.95
N LEU A 202 -20.27 -2.46 -1.86
CA LEU A 202 -20.11 -1.30 -0.98
C LEU A 202 -20.71 0.00 -1.51
N GLU A 203 -20.48 0.35 -2.79
CA GLU A 203 -20.84 1.68 -3.31
C GLU A 203 -22.11 1.72 -4.15
N TRP A 204 -22.51 0.63 -4.80
CA TRP A 204 -23.67 0.63 -5.73
C TRP A 204 -24.89 -0.04 -5.13
N HIS A 205 -24.67 -1.07 -4.32
CA HIS A 205 -25.74 -1.84 -3.69
C HIS A 205 -25.91 -1.51 -2.21
N GLU A 206 -25.16 -0.54 -1.67
CA GLU A 206 -25.28 -0.07 -0.28
C GLU A 206 -25.27 -1.21 0.76
N SER A 207 -24.41 -2.21 0.56
CA SER A 207 -24.32 -3.44 1.36
C SER A 207 -25.48 -4.43 1.21
N VAL A 208 -26.27 -4.34 0.13
CA VAL A 208 -27.21 -5.39 -0.26
C VAL A 208 -26.43 -6.49 -1.00
N PHE A 209 -26.54 -7.72 -0.50
CA PHE A 209 -25.95 -8.88 -1.13
C PHE A 209 -26.73 -9.27 -2.38
N ILE A 210 -26.02 -9.49 -3.48
CA ILE A 210 -26.57 -10.02 -4.73
C ILE A 210 -25.91 -11.37 -5.00
N GLU A 211 -26.70 -12.35 -5.42
CA GLU A 211 -26.19 -13.69 -5.65
C GLU A 211 -25.14 -13.72 -6.76
N LEU A 212 -24.10 -14.55 -6.54
CA LEU A 212 -22.98 -14.67 -7.46
C LEU A 212 -23.41 -15.17 -8.85
N VAL A 213 -24.44 -16.02 -8.91
CA VAL A 213 -24.99 -16.53 -10.16
C VAL A 213 -25.58 -15.43 -11.04
N GLU A 214 -25.98 -14.30 -10.45
CA GLU A 214 -26.47 -13.13 -11.19
C GLU A 214 -25.36 -12.16 -11.57
N GLU A 215 -24.34 -12.02 -10.72
CA GLU A 215 -23.30 -11.00 -10.87
C GLU A 215 -22.10 -11.45 -11.70
N VAL A 216 -21.75 -12.74 -11.67
CA VAL A 216 -20.66 -13.28 -12.50
C VAL A 216 -20.95 -13.11 -13.99
N PRO A 217 -22.14 -13.46 -14.52
CA PRO A 217 -22.42 -13.26 -15.95
C PRO A 217 -22.29 -11.79 -16.36
N LYS A 218 -22.83 -10.85 -15.55
CA LYS A 218 -22.73 -9.40 -15.82
C LYS A 218 -21.27 -8.94 -15.87
N TYR A 219 -20.47 -9.36 -14.88
CA TYR A 219 -19.04 -9.07 -14.86
C TYR A 219 -18.36 -9.63 -16.12
N CYS A 220 -18.67 -10.87 -16.49
CA CYS A 220 -18.02 -11.53 -17.61
C CYS A 220 -18.38 -10.89 -18.96
N THR A 221 -19.65 -10.57 -19.18
CA THR A 221 -20.13 -9.86 -20.38
C THR A 221 -19.43 -8.51 -20.53
N ASN A 222 -19.26 -7.77 -19.43
CA ASN A 222 -18.64 -6.44 -19.45
C ASN A 222 -17.12 -6.46 -19.67
N ASN A 223 -16.43 -7.57 -19.41
CA ASN A 223 -14.96 -7.61 -19.37
C ASN A 223 -14.31 -8.58 -20.37
N PHE A 224 -15.03 -9.59 -20.89
CA PHE A 224 -14.45 -10.65 -21.73
C PHE A 224 -15.17 -10.86 -23.07
N GLY A 225 -16.21 -10.10 -23.38
CA GLY A 225 -16.85 -10.13 -24.70
C GLY A 225 -17.27 -11.54 -25.13
N SER A 226 -16.66 -12.06 -26.21
CA SER A 226 -16.94 -13.40 -26.75
C SER A 226 -16.65 -14.55 -25.78
N ASP A 227 -15.73 -14.35 -24.84
CA ASP A 227 -15.30 -15.41 -23.90
C ASP A 227 -16.13 -15.41 -22.61
N ALA A 228 -17.19 -14.57 -22.54
CA ALA A 228 -17.95 -14.33 -21.33
C ALA A 228 -18.63 -15.60 -20.78
N GLU A 229 -19.23 -16.43 -21.62
CA GLU A 229 -19.91 -17.66 -21.17
C GLU A 229 -18.93 -18.67 -20.57
N GLN A 230 -17.83 -18.94 -21.28
CA GLN A 230 -16.78 -19.84 -20.80
C GLN A 230 -16.15 -19.33 -19.50
N THR A 231 -15.89 -18.02 -19.42
CA THR A 231 -15.33 -17.39 -18.22
C THR A 231 -16.32 -17.42 -17.05
N THR A 232 -17.61 -17.26 -17.32
CA THR A 232 -18.68 -17.34 -16.31
C THR A 232 -18.72 -18.72 -15.66
N ALA A 233 -18.83 -19.77 -16.49
CA ALA A 233 -18.84 -21.15 -16.02
C ALA A 233 -17.60 -21.43 -15.17
N ALA A 234 -16.44 -21.00 -15.65
CA ALA A 234 -15.20 -21.27 -14.96
C ALA A 234 -15.07 -20.50 -13.62
N ILE A 235 -15.53 -19.24 -13.52
CA ILE A 235 -15.56 -18.51 -12.23
C ILE A 235 -16.52 -19.19 -11.23
N LEU A 236 -17.73 -19.57 -11.67
CA LEU A 236 -18.72 -20.22 -10.81
C LEU A 236 -18.25 -21.59 -10.32
N ASP A 237 -17.66 -22.40 -11.20
CA ASP A 237 -17.06 -23.69 -10.85
C ASP A 237 -15.96 -23.50 -9.81
N ASN A 238 -15.09 -22.51 -9.98
CA ASN A 238 -14.03 -22.22 -9.01
C ASN A 238 -14.60 -21.82 -7.65
N MET A 239 -15.60 -20.95 -7.61
CA MET A 239 -16.21 -20.53 -6.34
C MET A 239 -16.87 -21.73 -5.64
N THR A 240 -17.56 -22.58 -6.40
CA THR A 240 -18.19 -23.81 -5.89
C THR A 240 -17.15 -24.82 -5.40
N LEU A 241 -16.11 -25.12 -6.19
CA LEU A 241 -15.03 -26.06 -5.87
C LEU A 241 -14.14 -25.55 -4.72
N SER A 242 -14.04 -24.24 -4.54
CA SER A 242 -13.26 -23.64 -3.45
C SER A 242 -13.93 -23.77 -2.07
N GLY A 243 -15.17 -24.28 -2.01
CA GLY A 243 -15.93 -24.49 -0.78
C GLY A 243 -16.40 -23.19 -0.11
N MET A 244 -16.36 -22.06 -0.83
CA MET A 244 -16.86 -20.79 -0.32
C MET A 244 -18.39 -20.79 -0.38
N GLN A 245 -19.03 -21.04 0.76
CA GLN A 245 -20.49 -20.97 0.84
C GLN A 245 -20.96 -19.51 0.81
N SER A 246 -22.10 -19.24 0.18
CA SER A 246 -22.68 -17.88 0.09
C SER A 246 -22.84 -17.20 1.45
N MET A 247 -23.23 -17.96 2.49
CA MET A 247 -23.31 -17.44 3.86
C MET A 247 -21.96 -17.01 4.43
N GLN A 248 -20.89 -17.77 4.18
CA GLN A 248 -19.55 -17.38 4.61
C GLN A 248 -19.07 -16.13 3.87
N LEU A 249 -19.38 -16.01 2.58
CA LEU A 249 -19.07 -14.81 1.81
C LEU A 249 -19.85 -13.61 2.36
N LEU A 250 -21.15 -13.76 2.64
CA LEU A 250 -21.98 -12.72 3.23
C LEU A 250 -21.40 -12.22 4.57
N GLU A 251 -21.06 -13.12 5.49
CA GLU A 251 -20.47 -12.76 6.79
C GLU A 251 -19.14 -11.99 6.63
N LEU A 252 -18.29 -12.40 5.67
CA LEU A 252 -17.04 -11.71 5.36
C LEU A 252 -17.33 -10.30 4.81
N LEU A 253 -18.26 -10.16 3.88
CA LEU A 253 -18.66 -8.90 3.28
C LEU A 253 -19.28 -7.95 4.31
N GLU A 254 -20.11 -8.45 5.21
CA GLU A 254 -20.68 -7.64 6.30
C GLU A 254 -19.59 -7.14 7.26
N LYS A 255 -18.70 -8.04 7.70
CA LYS A 255 -17.60 -7.68 8.60
C LYS A 255 -16.67 -6.67 7.96
N SER A 256 -16.30 -6.90 6.70
CA SER A 256 -15.46 -6.00 5.93
C SER A 256 -16.16 -4.67 5.65
N GLY A 257 -17.44 -4.68 5.31
CA GLY A 257 -18.24 -3.48 5.06
C GLY A 257 -18.40 -2.59 6.29
N LYS A 258 -18.54 -3.19 7.49
CA LYS A 258 -18.52 -2.44 8.76
C LYS A 258 -17.19 -1.71 8.97
N GLU A 259 -16.07 -2.38 8.72
CA GLU A 259 -14.74 -1.75 8.83
C GLU A 259 -14.53 -0.65 7.78
N TYR A 260 -14.96 -0.90 6.54
CA TYR A 260 -14.90 0.10 5.47
C TYR A 260 -15.58 1.40 5.89
N ARG A 261 -16.83 1.33 6.35
CA ARG A 261 -17.59 2.51 6.82
C ARG A 261 -16.87 3.21 7.97
N ARG A 262 -16.43 2.45 8.98
CA ARG A 262 -15.68 2.98 10.12
C ARG A 262 -14.44 3.75 9.68
N ARG A 263 -13.67 3.25 8.72
CA ARG A 263 -12.45 3.93 8.25
C ARG A 263 -12.73 5.10 7.32
N ARG A 264 -13.70 4.96 6.42
CA ARG A 264 -14.12 6.03 5.52
C ARG A 264 -14.44 7.31 6.28
N ASP A 265 -15.11 7.18 7.43
CA ASP A 265 -15.53 8.33 8.23
C ASP A 265 -14.37 8.92 9.08
N ASN A 266 -13.22 8.25 9.16
CA ASN A 266 -12.05 8.64 9.97
C ASN A 266 -10.81 9.04 9.15
N LEU A 267 -10.86 8.97 7.81
CA LEU A 267 -9.74 9.31 6.90
C LEU A 267 -9.90 10.69 6.28
#